data_AF-A0AAV0X1X3-F1
#
_entry.id   AF-A0AAV0X1X3-F1
#
_cell.length_a   1.000
_cell.length_b   1.000
_cell.length_c   1.000
_cell.angle_alpha   90.00
_cell.angle_beta   90.00
_cell.angle_gamma   90.00
#
_symmetry.space_group_name_H-M   'P 1'
#
loop_
_entity.id
_entity.type
_entity.pdbx_description
1 polymer ?
#
loop_
_entity_poly.entity_id
_entity_poly.type
_entity_poly.pdbx_seq_one_letter_code
_entity_poly.pdbx_strand_id
1 'polypeptide(L)'
;MAELFLQNYNNPKLQIHNLLNTKRMQEIKENQERLIPIIERIIFLGRQNIPFRGHRDDGQLDLPSTIEDGGSSINEGNFRELLKFRVKAGDSTLENHLKNSSLKATYISKTIQNER
;
A
#
# COMPACT_ATOMS: atom_id res chain seq x y z
N MET A 1 26.94 -3.14 -32.40
CA MET A 1 25.98 -4.27 -32.40
C MET A 1 26.60 -5.57 -31.91
N ALA A 2 27.74 -6.02 -32.42
CA ALA A 2 28.39 -7.27 -31.98
C ALA A 2 28.87 -7.25 -30.51
N GLU A 3 29.43 -6.14 -30.04
CA GLU A 3 29.85 -5.98 -28.64
C GLU A 3 28.69 -6.08 -27.65
N LEU A 4 27.55 -5.47 -27.99
CA LEU A 4 26.33 -5.51 -27.18
C LEU A 4 25.76 -6.93 -27.08
N PHE A 5 25.87 -7.70 -28.16
CA PHE A 5 25.50 -9.11 -28.19
C PHE A 5 26.42 -9.95 -27.29
N LEU A 6 27.74 -9.78 -27.39
CA LEU A 6 28.70 -10.47 -26.53
C LEU A 6 28.49 -10.12 -25.05
N GLN A 7 28.19 -8.85 -24.76
CA GLN A 7 27.94 -8.37 -23.40
C GLN A 7 26.68 -9.00 -22.78
N ASN A 8 25.60 -9.13 -23.57
CA ASN A 8 24.37 -9.81 -23.14
C ASN A 8 24.57 -11.34 -22.99
N TYR A 9 25.36 -11.94 -23.88
CA TYR A 9 25.68 -13.37 -23.81
C TYR A 9 26.49 -13.71 -22.55
N ASN A 10 27.49 -12.90 -22.24
CA ASN A 10 28.38 -13.09 -21.08
C ASN A 10 27.74 -12.67 -19.74
N ASN A 11 26.57 -12.02 -19.76
CA ASN A 11 25.88 -11.58 -18.56
C ASN A 11 24.45 -12.17 -18.47
N PRO A 12 24.28 -13.31 -17.77
CA PRO A 12 22.98 -13.96 -17.62
C PRO A 12 21.88 -13.03 -17.09
N LYS A 13 22.21 -12.00 -16.29
CA LYS A 13 21.23 -11.03 -15.77
C LYS A 13 20.57 -10.20 -16.87
N LEU A 14 21.28 -9.96 -17.98
CA LEU A 14 20.78 -9.20 -19.12
C LEU A 14 19.97 -10.05 -20.10
N GLN A 15 19.91 -11.37 -19.89
CA GLN A 15 19.02 -12.23 -20.66
C GLN A 15 17.57 -11.84 -20.38
N ILE A 16 16.78 -11.70 -21.45
CA ILE A 16 15.41 -11.18 -21.40
C ILE A 16 14.55 -11.94 -20.37
N HIS A 17 14.67 -13.27 -20.30
CA HIS A 17 13.88 -14.07 -19.36
C HIS A 17 14.27 -13.81 -17.89
N ASN A 18 15.55 -13.58 -17.60
CA ASN A 18 16.02 -13.26 -16.24
C ASN A 18 15.60 -11.85 -15.83
N LEU A 19 15.65 -10.88 -16.75
CA LEU A 19 15.12 -9.54 -16.54
C LEU A 19 13.62 -9.58 -16.23
N LEU A 20 12.84 -10.33 -17.03
CA LEU A 20 11.39 -10.43 -16.86
C LEU A 20 11.03 -11.11 -15.53
N ASN A 21 11.73 -12.18 -15.16
CA ASN A 21 11.56 -12.83 -13.86
C ASN A 21 11.93 -11.90 -12.69
N THR A 22 13.03 -11.16 -12.82
CA THR A 22 13.47 -10.20 -11.79
C THR A 22 12.45 -9.09 -11.60
N LYS A 23 11.93 -8.52 -12.70
CA LYS A 23 10.88 -7.50 -12.66
C LYS A 23 9.60 -8.01 -12.02
N ARG A 24 9.15 -9.20 -12.40
CA ARG A 24 7.98 -9.85 -11.79
C ARG A 24 8.15 -10.07 -10.29
N MET A 25 9.32 -10.55 -9.86
CA MET A 25 9.61 -10.72 -8.43
C MET A 25 9.62 -9.39 -7.68
N GLN A 26 10.15 -8.33 -8.29
CA GLN A 26 10.15 -6.99 -7.72
C GLN A 26 8.72 -6.49 -7.51
N GLU A 27 7.85 -6.60 -8.51
CA GLU A 27 6.43 -6.20 -8.40
C GLU A 27 5.68 -6.98 -7.32
N ILE A 28 5.90 -8.30 -7.22
CA ILE A 28 5.30 -9.13 -6.18
C ILE A 28 5.73 -8.63 -4.80
N LYS A 29 7.02 -8.37 -4.62
CA LYS A 29 7.57 -7.90 -3.34
C LYS A 29 6.99 -6.53 -2.97
N GLU A 30 6.97 -5.59 -3.91
CA GLU A 30 6.40 -4.26 -3.70
C GLU A 30 4.91 -4.34 -3.33
N ASN A 31 4.13 -5.21 -3.99
CA ASN A 31 2.72 -5.41 -3.65
C ASN A 31 2.53 -6.05 -2.26
N GLN A 32 3.39 -7.00 -1.88
CA GLN A 32 3.37 -7.58 -0.52
C GLN A 32 3.66 -6.51 0.54
N GLU A 33 4.71 -5.72 0.35
CA GLU A 33 5.08 -4.64 1.28
C GLU A 33 3.96 -3.61 1.44
N ARG A 34 3.17 -3.34 0.39
CA ARG A 34 1.99 -2.47 0.45
C ARG A 34 0.82 -3.10 1.23
N LEU A 35 0.58 -4.40 1.07
CA LEU A 35 -0.58 -5.10 1.65
C LEU A 35 -0.38 -5.53 3.12
N ILE A 36 0.85 -5.84 3.52
CA ILE A 36 1.18 -6.25 4.90
C ILE A 36 0.61 -5.28 5.95
N PRO A 37 0.90 -3.97 5.92
CA PRO A 37 0.42 -3.06 6.97
C PRO A 37 -1.10 -3.01 7.05
N ILE A 38 -1.79 -3.10 5.91
CA ILE A 38 -3.26 -3.14 5.79
C ILE A 38 -3.81 -4.41 6.47
N ILE A 39 -3.30 -5.59 6.11
CA ILE A 39 -3.74 -6.87 6.66
C ILE A 39 -3.48 -6.95 8.16
N GLU A 40 -2.32 -6.47 8.63
CA GLU A 40 -2.01 -6.44 10.06
C GLU A 40 -3.01 -5.59 10.85
N ARG A 41 -3.46 -4.45 10.30
CA ARG A 41 -4.48 -3.62 10.94
C ARG A 41 -5.82 -4.36 11.02
N ILE A 42 -6.21 -5.08 9.97
CA ILE A 42 -7.42 -5.92 9.95
C ILE A 42 -7.34 -6.98 11.06
N ILE A 43 -6.22 -7.71 11.12
CA ILE A 43 -5.99 -8.75 12.14
C ILE A 43 -6.03 -8.14 13.55
N PHE A 44 -5.41 -6.98 13.75
CA PHE A 44 -5.41 -6.28 15.03
C PHE A 44 -6.83 -5.97 15.51
N LEU A 45 -7.66 -5.33 14.66
CA LEU A 45 -9.03 -4.97 15.01
C LEU A 45 -9.87 -6.21 15.32
N GLY A 46 -9.75 -7.26 14.50
CA GLY A 46 -10.45 -8.54 14.72
C GLY A 46 -10.04 -9.21 16.04
N ARG A 47 -8.74 -9.21 16.38
CA ARG A 47 -8.24 -9.79 17.63
C ARG A 47 -8.66 -9.02 18.87
N GLN A 48 -8.71 -7.69 18.80
CA GLN A 48 -9.11 -6.83 19.91
C GLN A 48 -10.64 -6.67 20.03
N ASN A 49 -11.40 -7.29 19.12
CA ASN A 49 -12.85 -7.11 19.00
C ASN A 49 -13.25 -5.62 18.89
N ILE A 50 -12.43 -4.85 18.16
CA ILE A 50 -12.68 -3.43 17.89
C ILE A 50 -13.43 -3.33 16.55
N PRO A 51 -14.57 -2.63 16.49
CA PRO A 51 -15.29 -2.42 15.24
C PRO A 51 -14.39 -1.80 14.17
N PHE A 52 -14.46 -2.26 12.93
CA PHE A 52 -13.64 -1.74 11.84
C PHE A 52 -14.02 -0.31 11.43
N ARG A 53 -15.32 -0.01 11.53
CA ARG A 53 -15.96 1.19 10.98
C ARG A 53 -16.26 2.20 12.08
N GLY A 54 -16.28 3.47 11.69
CA GLY A 54 -16.77 4.59 12.49
C GLY A 54 -17.98 5.25 11.82
N HIS A 55 -18.32 6.45 12.28
CA HIS A 55 -19.48 7.17 11.76
C HIS A 55 -19.29 7.68 10.31
N ARG A 56 -18.05 7.97 9.91
CA ARG A 56 -17.67 8.38 8.56
C ARG A 56 -16.51 7.49 8.14
N ASP A 57 -16.63 6.73 7.06
CA ASP A 57 -15.61 5.75 6.63
C ASP A 57 -15.44 5.72 5.10
N ASP A 58 -15.78 6.82 4.43
CA ASP A 58 -15.74 7.00 3.00
C ASP A 58 -14.91 8.22 2.56
N GLY A 59 -14.67 8.30 1.24
CA GLY A 59 -13.90 9.39 0.63
C GLY A 59 -12.39 9.11 0.56
N GLN A 60 -11.63 10.16 0.24
CA GLN A 60 -10.17 10.13 0.27
C GLN A 60 -9.70 10.09 1.72
N LEU A 61 -8.57 9.43 1.99
CA LEU A 61 -8.02 9.37 3.34
C LEU A 61 -7.21 10.63 3.61
N ASP A 62 -7.52 11.34 4.68
CA ASP A 62 -6.77 12.52 5.08
C ASP A 62 -5.44 12.08 5.73
N LEU A 63 -4.36 12.09 4.94
CA LEU A 63 -3.03 11.71 5.40
C LEU A 63 -2.33 12.87 6.11
N PRO A 64 -1.46 12.61 7.10
CA PRO A 64 -0.75 13.65 7.86
C PRO A 64 0.02 14.64 6.98
N SER A 65 0.53 14.18 5.86
CA SER A 65 1.28 14.98 4.87
C SER A 65 0.43 15.88 3.98
N THR A 66 -0.89 15.67 3.94
CA THR A 66 -1.83 16.36 3.04
C THR A 66 -2.75 17.33 3.79
N ILE A 67 -2.77 17.28 5.12
CA ILE A 67 -3.56 18.21 5.94
C ILE A 67 -2.67 19.39 6.31
N GLU A 68 -3.06 20.60 5.91
CA GLU A 68 -2.46 21.85 6.41
C GLU A 68 -2.80 22.03 7.90
N ASP A 69 -1.88 22.58 8.70
CA ASP A 69 -2.03 22.76 10.15
C ASP A 69 -3.41 23.37 10.50
N GLY A 70 -4.32 22.54 11.04
CA GLY A 70 -5.67 22.95 11.45
C GLY A 70 -6.82 22.28 10.70
N GLY A 71 -6.58 21.42 9.71
CA GLY A 71 -7.64 20.64 9.06
C GLY A 71 -8.31 19.66 10.03
N SER A 72 -9.63 19.80 10.19
CA SER A 72 -10.46 19.02 11.11
C SER A 72 -10.27 17.51 10.91
N SER A 73 -9.57 16.85 11.84
CA SER A 73 -9.42 15.38 11.87
C SER A 73 -10.74 14.75 12.31
N ILE A 74 -11.72 14.77 11.42
CA ILE A 74 -12.95 14.01 11.58
C ILE A 74 -12.55 12.54 11.72
N ASN A 75 -13.07 11.87 12.74
CA ASN A 75 -12.83 10.45 12.95
C ASN A 75 -13.36 9.65 11.74
N GLU A 76 -12.46 9.04 10.97
CA GLU A 76 -12.78 8.28 9.76
C GLU A 76 -12.98 6.78 10.01
N GLY A 77 -13.19 6.39 11.27
CA GLY A 77 -13.35 5.01 11.71
C GLY A 77 -12.03 4.32 12.07
N ASN A 78 -12.13 3.32 12.94
CA ASN A 78 -10.98 2.71 13.61
C ASN A 78 -9.95 2.16 12.62
N PHE A 79 -10.39 1.55 11.52
CA PHE A 79 -9.47 1.03 10.51
C PHE A 79 -8.65 2.13 9.81
N ARG A 80 -9.33 3.19 9.36
CA ARG A 80 -8.68 4.31 8.65
C ARG A 80 -7.80 5.11 9.60
N GLU A 81 -8.25 5.36 10.83
CA GLU A 81 -7.44 6.00 11.87
C GLU A 81 -6.19 5.19 12.26
N LEU A 82 -6.28 3.86 12.29
CA LEU A 82 -5.13 3.01 12.57
C LEU A 82 -4.09 3.02 11.43
N LEU A 83 -4.53 3.17 10.18
CA LEU A 83 -3.64 3.41 9.04
C LEU A 83 -2.97 4.78 9.11
N LYS A 84 -3.72 5.85 9.44
CA LYS A 84 -3.16 7.18 9.69
C LYS A 84 -2.12 7.16 10.81
N PHE A 85 -2.41 6.44 11.89
CA PHE A 85 -1.47 6.25 12.99
C PHE A 85 -0.18 5.57 12.53
N ARG A 86 -0.26 4.55 11.68
CA ARG A 86 0.93 3.91 11.09
C ARG A 86 1.74 4.85 10.21
N VAL A 87 1.07 5.65 9.37
CA VAL A 87 1.75 6.68 8.57
C VAL A 87 2.42 7.72 9.48
N LYS A 88 1.73 8.22 10.51
CA LYS A 88 2.34 9.13 11.52
C LYS A 88 3.54 8.51 12.24
N ALA A 89 3.55 7.18 12.42
CA ALA A 89 4.66 6.45 13.02
C ALA A 89 5.85 6.22 12.06
N GLY A 90 5.79 6.72 10.82
CA GLY A 90 6.90 6.70 9.86
C GLY A 90 6.80 5.61 8.78
N ASP A 91 5.64 4.99 8.58
CA ASP A 91 5.46 4.01 7.49
C ASP A 91 5.32 4.71 6.12
N SER A 92 6.46 5.09 5.53
CA SER A 92 6.53 5.77 4.24
C SER A 92 6.05 4.90 3.08
N THR A 93 6.18 3.58 3.18
CA THR A 93 5.71 2.64 2.13
C THR A 93 4.19 2.63 2.08
N LEU A 94 3.53 2.51 3.25
CA LEU A 94 2.08 2.63 3.35
C LEU A 94 1.61 4.02 2.91
N GLU A 95 2.30 5.08 3.33
CA GLU A 95 1.96 6.44 2.92
C GLU A 95 2.00 6.62 1.41
N ASN A 96 3.09 6.19 0.77
CA ASN A 96 3.25 6.25 -0.69
C ASN A 96 2.20 5.42 -1.41
N HIS A 97 1.84 4.25 -0.86
CA HIS A 97 0.77 3.41 -1.40
C HIS A 97 -0.58 4.12 -1.36
N LEU A 98 -0.93 4.72 -0.22
CA LEU A 98 -2.21 5.39 -0.02
C LEU A 98 -2.35 6.67 -0.87
N LYS A 99 -1.25 7.36 -1.16
CA LYS A 99 -1.24 8.56 -2.02
C LYS A 99 -1.32 8.25 -3.51
N ASN A 100 -0.55 7.26 -3.96
CA ASN A 100 -0.27 7.07 -5.39
C ASN A 100 -1.11 5.95 -6.03
N SER A 101 -1.83 5.17 -5.23
CA SER A 101 -2.66 4.09 -5.75
C SER A 101 -4.05 4.58 -6.12
N SER A 102 -4.68 3.94 -7.11
CA SER A 102 -6.09 4.18 -7.40
C SER A 102 -6.95 3.86 -6.19
N LEU A 103 -8.12 4.51 -6.07
CA LEU A 103 -9.05 4.31 -4.95
C LEU A 103 -9.42 2.84 -4.70
N LYS A 104 -9.41 2.02 -5.75
CA LYS A 104 -9.67 0.57 -5.62
C LYS A 104 -8.45 -0.23 -5.18
N ALA A 105 -7.25 0.20 -5.58
CA ALA A 105 -6.01 -0.49 -5.24
C ALA A 105 -5.52 -0.21 -3.82
N THR A 106 -6.14 0.72 -3.08
CA THR A 106 -5.80 0.97 -1.67
C THR A 106 -6.42 -0.05 -0.71
N TYR A 107 -7.45 -0.80 -1.14
CA TYR A 107 -8.18 -1.79 -0.31
C TYR A 107 -8.79 -1.23 1.00
N ILE A 108 -8.91 0.09 1.14
CA ILE A 108 -9.44 0.73 2.37
C ILE A 108 -10.92 1.09 2.30
N SER A 109 -11.54 1.02 1.12
CA SER A 109 -12.92 1.47 0.95
C SER A 109 -13.93 0.49 1.53
N LYS A 110 -15.06 1.03 2.00
CA LYS A 110 -16.18 0.24 2.50
C LYS A 110 -16.69 -0.82 1.52
N THR A 111 -16.66 -0.49 0.22
CA THR A 111 -17.14 -1.35 -0.86
C THR A 111 -16.25 -2.58 -0.98
N ILE A 112 -14.94 -2.38 -1.07
CA ILE A 112 -13.97 -3.47 -1.21
C ILE A 112 -13.97 -4.39 0.02
N GLN A 113 -14.11 -3.83 1.22
CA GLN A 113 -14.22 -4.63 2.44
C GLN A 113 -15.46 -5.54 2.48
N ASN A 114 -16.51 -5.19 1.73
CA ASN A 114 -17.79 -5.91 1.72
C ASN A 114 -17.97 -6.76 0.44
N GLU A 115 -17.04 -6.71 -0.51
CA GLU A 115 -17.06 -7.57 -1.69
C GLU A 115 -16.78 -9.02 -1.24
N ARG A 116 -17.73 -9.92 -1.57
CA ARG A 116 -17.65 -11.37 -1.31
C ARG A 116 -17.16 -12.11 -2.54
#